data_AF-A0A077PLC9-F1
#
_entry.id   AF-A0A077PLC9-F1
#
_cell.length_a   1.000
_cell.length_b   1.000
_cell.length_c   1.000
_cell.angle_alpha   90.00
_cell.angle_beta   90.00
_cell.angle_gamma   90.00
#
_symmetry.space_group_name_H-M   'P 1'
#
loop_
_entity.id
_entity.type
_entity.pdbx_description
1 polymer ?
#
loop_
_entity_poly.entity_id
_entity_poly.type
_entity_poly.pdbx_seq_one_letter_code
_entity_poly.pdbx_strand_id
1 'polypeptide(L)'
;MLHDDADRWCSLAGEFYFDPDKEYRLKPRTIRIGLVDVPEPVREPLEDDTDYYVPNLTGYVGLMSSEITWENHDSDYALLQRGLIHLDHESAELHAQALISLTQK
;
A
#
# COMPACT_ATOMS: atom_id res chain seq x y z
N MET A 1 -34.66 -8.97 -4.08
CA MET A 1 -33.33 -9.57 -4.28
C MET A 1 -32.75 -8.93 -5.52
N LEU A 2 -31.83 -7.98 -5.35
CA LEU A 2 -31.02 -7.48 -6.46
C LEU A 2 -29.88 -8.50 -6.62
N HIS A 3 -29.78 -9.11 -7.80
CA HIS A 3 -28.64 -9.97 -8.10
C HIS A 3 -27.40 -9.10 -8.24
N ASP A 4 -26.41 -9.42 -7.41
CA ASP A 4 -25.08 -8.84 -7.45
C ASP A 4 -24.35 -9.47 -8.65
N ASP A 5 -24.55 -8.89 -9.84
CA ASP A 5 -23.87 -9.26 -11.09
C ASP A 5 -22.44 -8.67 -11.15
N ALA A 6 -21.84 -8.33 -10.01
CA ALA A 6 -20.54 -7.64 -9.93
C ALA A 6 -19.33 -8.50 -10.37
N ASP A 7 -19.50 -9.81 -10.53
CA ASP A 7 -18.38 -10.74 -10.80
C ASP A 7 -18.22 -11.19 -12.26
N ARG A 8 -19.02 -10.66 -13.19
CA ARG A 8 -18.85 -10.95 -14.63
C ARG A 8 -17.96 -9.91 -15.30
N TRP A 9 -16.70 -10.31 -15.52
CA TRP A 9 -15.82 -9.59 -16.43
C TRP A 9 -16.39 -9.60 -17.85
N CYS A 10 -16.81 -8.43 -18.35
CA CYS A 10 -17.30 -8.24 -19.71
C CYS A 10 -16.30 -7.38 -20.49
N SER A 11 -16.13 -7.67 -21.79
CA SER A 11 -15.39 -6.77 -22.68
C SER A 11 -16.12 -5.43 -22.77
N LEU A 12 -15.38 -4.33 -22.66
CA LEU A 12 -15.93 -2.98 -22.82
C LEU A 12 -16.46 -2.84 -24.26
N ALA A 13 -17.78 -2.86 -24.44
CA ALA A 13 -18.42 -2.81 -25.75
C ALA A 13 -18.78 -1.38 -26.21
N GLY A 14 -18.35 -0.35 -25.46
CA GLY A 14 -18.64 1.06 -25.74
C GLY A 14 -17.63 2.01 -25.10
N GLU A 15 -17.82 3.31 -25.32
CA GLU A 15 -17.00 4.37 -24.71
C GLU A 15 -17.19 4.42 -23.19
N PHE A 16 -16.08 4.52 -22.45
CA PHE A 16 -16.12 4.70 -21.00
C PHE A 16 -16.49 6.16 -20.68
N TYR A 17 -17.46 6.38 -19.79
CA TYR A 17 -17.93 7.71 -19.40
C TYR A 17 -18.05 7.83 -17.88
N PHE A 18 -17.63 8.99 -17.36
CA PHE A 18 -17.86 9.40 -15.98
C PHE A 18 -19.12 10.28 -15.92
N ASP A 19 -20.08 9.89 -15.08
CA ASP A 19 -21.28 10.67 -14.77
C ASP A 19 -20.86 12.00 -14.10
N PRO A 20 -21.16 13.17 -14.70
CA PRO A 20 -20.74 14.46 -14.20
C PRO A 20 -21.43 14.83 -12.87
N ASP A 21 -22.51 14.13 -12.50
CA ASP A 21 -23.20 14.33 -11.21
C ASP A 21 -22.62 13.43 -10.10
N LYS A 22 -21.51 12.74 -10.35
CA LYS A 22 -20.85 11.83 -9.41
C LYS A 22 -19.39 12.23 -9.16
N GLU A 23 -18.98 12.01 -7.92
CA GLU A 23 -17.57 12.05 -7.54
C GLU A 23 -16.96 10.65 -7.62
N TYR A 24 -15.72 10.58 -8.08
CA TYR A 24 -14.99 9.33 -8.27
C TYR A 24 -13.69 9.37 -7.47
N ARG A 25 -13.32 8.22 -6.90
CA ARG A 25 -12.01 8.01 -6.30
C ARG A 25 -11.36 6.79 -6.93
N LEU A 26 -10.09 6.91 -7.31
CA LEU A 26 -9.29 5.75 -7.70
C LEU A 26 -9.18 4.83 -6.49
N LYS A 27 -9.54 3.56 -6.66
CA LYS A 27 -9.26 2.56 -5.64
C LYS A 27 -7.72 2.48 -5.50
N PRO A 28 -7.16 2.68 -4.30
CA PRO A 28 -5.74 2.52 -4.10
C PRO A 28 -5.27 1.16 -4.62
N ARG A 29 -4.15 1.14 -5.32
CA ARG A 29 -3.52 -0.10 -5.75
C ARG A 29 -3.00 -0.83 -4.50
N THR A 30 -3.10 -2.15 -4.50
CA THR A 30 -2.66 -2.98 -3.38
C THR A 30 -1.77 -4.12 -3.86
N ILE A 31 -0.92 -4.59 -2.96
CA ILE A 31 -0.18 -5.86 -3.08
C ILE A 31 -0.76 -6.87 -2.10
N ARG A 32 -0.73 -8.15 -2.46
CA ARG A 32 -1.17 -9.24 -1.58
C ARG A 32 0.02 -9.79 -0.80
N ILE A 33 -0.04 -9.76 0.52
CA ILE A 33 0.94 -10.38 1.42
C ILE A 33 0.19 -11.34 2.33
N GLY A 34 0.39 -12.65 2.12
CA GLY A 34 -0.44 -13.67 2.77
C GLY A 34 -1.91 -13.51 2.40
N LEU A 35 -2.75 -13.25 3.41
CA LEU A 35 -4.18 -13.01 3.23
C LEU A 35 -4.56 -11.52 3.26
N VAL A 36 -3.60 -10.61 3.46
CA VAL A 36 -3.85 -9.17 3.64
C VAL A 36 -3.56 -8.41 2.34
N ASP A 37 -4.49 -7.56 1.92
CA ASP A 37 -4.23 -6.55 0.89
C ASP A 37 -3.60 -5.32 1.54
N VAL A 38 -2.38 -5.02 1.16
CA VAL A 38 -1.61 -3.87 1.67
C VAL A 38 -1.56 -2.81 0.58
N PRO A 39 -1.75 -1.50 0.88
CA PRO A 39 -1.49 -0.42 -0.06
C PRO A 39 -0.15 -0.61 -0.78
N GLU A 40 -0.12 -0.31 -2.08
CA GLU A 40 1.10 -0.49 -2.87
C GLU A 40 2.22 0.45 -2.34
N PRO A 41 3.38 -0.09 -1.96
CA PRO A 41 4.49 0.71 -1.48
C PRO A 41 5.09 1.55 -2.62
N VAL A 42 5.82 2.59 -2.24
CA VAL A 42 6.56 3.47 -3.16
C VAL A 42 7.49 2.64 -4.05
N ARG A 43 7.53 2.98 -5.34
CA ARG A 43 8.30 2.27 -6.38
C ARG A 43 9.43 3.09 -7.01
N GLU A 44 9.46 4.39 -6.75
CA GLU A 44 10.44 5.33 -7.29
C GLU A 44 11.13 6.08 -6.14
N PRO A 45 12.37 6.55 -6.33
CA PRO A 45 13.05 7.36 -5.32
C PRO A 45 12.22 8.58 -4.91
N LEU A 46 12.27 8.93 -3.63
CA LEU A 46 11.60 10.12 -3.09
C LEU A 46 12.47 11.37 -3.27
N GLU A 47 11.87 12.54 -3.06
CA GLU A 47 12.62 13.79 -2.97
C GLU A 47 13.46 13.81 -1.67
N ASP A 48 14.61 14.49 -1.72
CA ASP A 48 15.46 14.70 -0.53
C ASP A 48 14.65 15.37 0.58
N ASP A 49 14.91 14.99 1.83
CA ASP A 49 14.18 15.43 3.03
C ASP A 49 12.70 14.97 3.10
N THR A 50 12.26 14.00 2.28
CA THR A 50 10.90 13.44 2.40
C THR A 50 10.81 12.42 3.54
N ASP A 51 9.92 12.66 4.49
CA ASP A 51 9.61 11.67 5.53
C ASP A 51 8.79 10.50 4.95
N TYR A 52 9.17 9.28 5.34
CA TYR A 52 8.53 8.04 4.94
C TYR A 52 8.48 7.03 6.08
N TYR A 53 7.61 6.03 5.94
CA TYR A 53 7.36 5.01 6.94
C TYR A 53 7.71 3.62 6.42
N VAL A 54 8.31 2.79 7.28
CA VAL A 54 8.64 1.39 6.99
C VAL A 54 8.03 0.43 8.01
N PRO A 55 7.74 -0.82 7.64
CA PRO A 55 7.28 -1.85 8.57
C PRO A 55 8.27 -2.09 9.71
N ASN A 56 7.81 -1.96 10.95
CA ASN A 56 8.59 -2.35 12.13
C ASN A 56 8.10 -3.68 12.69
N LEU A 57 8.92 -4.72 12.53
CA LEU A 57 8.59 -6.08 12.97
C LEU A 57 8.98 -6.38 14.42
N THR A 58 9.67 -5.43 15.08
CA THR A 58 10.21 -5.59 16.44
C THR A 58 9.51 -4.72 17.47
N GLY A 59 8.65 -3.79 17.03
CA GLY A 59 7.88 -2.92 17.90
C GLY A 59 6.75 -3.65 18.65
N TYR A 60 6.26 -3.02 19.72
CA TYR A 60 5.04 -3.46 20.40
C TYR A 60 3.80 -3.17 19.55
N VAL A 61 2.66 -3.78 19.89
CA VAL A 61 1.37 -3.52 19.23
C VAL A 61 1.05 -2.01 19.29
N GLY A 62 0.92 -1.36 18.12
CA GLY A 62 0.73 0.10 17.98
C GLY A 62 1.99 0.92 17.70
N LEU A 63 3.15 0.27 17.55
CA LEU A 63 4.40 0.86 17.05
C LEU A 63 4.95 -0.01 15.91
N MET A 64 4.06 -0.40 14.99
CA MET A 64 4.36 -1.35 13.92
C MET A 64 4.92 -0.68 12.66
N SER A 65 5.25 0.61 12.75
CA SER A 65 5.97 1.33 11.73
C SER A 65 7.13 2.14 12.33
N SER A 66 8.06 2.54 11.48
CA SER A 66 9.14 3.47 11.82
C SER A 66 9.21 4.57 10.79
N GLU A 67 9.27 5.81 11.27
CA GLU A 67 9.47 7.01 10.46
C GLU A 67 10.97 7.23 10.20
N ILE A 68 11.31 7.55 8.96
CA ILE A 68 12.66 7.81 8.48
C ILE A 68 12.58 8.98 7.48
N THR A 69 13.60 9.83 7.44
CA THR A 69 13.72 10.88 6.42
C THR A 69 14.58 10.36 5.26
N TRP A 70 14.13 10.57 4.03
CA TRP A 70 14.88 10.22 2.82
C TRP A 70 16.09 11.16 2.66
N GLU A 71 17.30 10.60 2.73
CA GLU A 71 18.55 11.36 2.66
C GLU A 71 19.44 10.88 1.50
N ASN A 72 18.84 10.17 0.53
CA ASN A 72 19.56 9.54 -0.58
C ASN A 72 20.66 8.56 -0.12
N HIS A 73 20.51 7.95 1.05
CA HIS A 73 21.44 6.96 1.57
C HIS A 73 21.20 5.58 0.96
N ASP A 74 22.25 4.74 0.91
CA ASP A 74 22.14 3.35 0.43
C ASP A 74 21.06 2.55 1.18
N SER A 75 20.79 2.88 2.45
CA SER A 75 19.70 2.32 3.24
C SER A 75 18.33 2.65 2.65
N ASP A 76 18.12 3.88 2.19
CA ASP A 76 16.86 4.33 1.60
C ASP A 76 16.58 3.55 0.31
N TYR A 77 17.59 3.45 -0.55
CA TYR A 77 17.51 2.67 -1.79
C TYR A 77 17.28 1.16 -1.52
N ALA A 78 17.90 0.60 -0.47
CA ALA A 78 17.67 -0.79 -0.10
C ALA A 78 16.22 -1.03 0.38
N LEU A 79 15.63 -0.10 1.14
CA LEU A 79 14.23 -0.16 1.57
C LEU A 79 13.27 -0.01 0.38
N LEU A 80 13.56 0.91 -0.54
CA LEU A 80 12.82 1.13 -1.78
C LEU A 80 12.80 -0.14 -2.64
N GLN A 81 13.97 -0.71 -2.93
CA GLN A 81 14.10 -1.92 -3.76
C GLN A 81 13.38 -3.13 -3.16
N ARG A 82 13.26 -3.18 -1.83
CA ARG A 82 12.52 -4.23 -1.11
C ARG A 82 11.02 -3.94 -1.02
N GLY A 83 10.55 -2.79 -1.50
CA GLY A 83 9.15 -2.38 -1.46
C GLY A 83 8.65 -2.16 -0.04
N LEU A 84 9.47 -1.59 0.83
CA LEU A 84 9.13 -1.38 2.25
C LEU A 84 8.70 0.05 2.58
N ILE A 85 8.77 0.97 1.62
CA ILE A 85 8.51 2.39 1.85
C ILE A 85 7.03 2.72 1.62
N HIS A 86 6.42 3.41 2.59
CA HIS A 86 5.08 3.98 2.51
C HIS A 86 5.10 5.46 2.89
N LEU A 87 4.18 6.24 2.33
CA LEU A 87 4.06 7.68 2.62
C LEU A 87 3.10 7.99 3.79
N ASP A 88 2.55 6.95 4.41
CA ASP A 88 1.70 7.07 5.58
C ASP A 88 1.95 5.92 6.57
N HIS A 89 1.72 6.24 7.84
CA HIS A 89 1.93 5.33 8.97
C HIS A 89 1.04 4.07 8.89
N GLU A 90 -0.23 4.22 8.52
CA GLU A 90 -1.22 3.14 8.52
C GLU A 90 -0.87 2.05 7.50
N SER A 91 -0.43 2.45 6.30
CA SER A 91 0.04 1.53 5.26
C SER A 91 1.27 0.74 5.70
N ALA A 92 2.22 1.38 6.40
CA ALA A 92 3.40 0.71 6.93
C ALA A 92 3.06 -0.27 8.07
N GLU A 93 2.14 0.09 8.96
CA GLU A 93 1.65 -0.81 10.00
C GLU A 93 0.90 -2.01 9.43
N LEU A 94 0.03 -1.80 8.45
CA LEU A 94 -0.69 -2.89 7.79
C LEU A 94 0.28 -3.83 7.06
N HIS A 95 1.33 -3.29 6.45
CA HIS A 95 2.40 -4.09 5.87
C HIS A 95 3.13 -4.91 6.94
N ALA A 96 3.49 -4.31 8.09
CA ALA A 96 4.08 -5.04 9.20
C ALA A 96 3.17 -6.16 9.73
N GLN A 97 1.88 -5.89 9.92
CA GLN A 97 0.88 -6.88 10.34
C GLN A 97 0.81 -8.03 9.33
N ALA A 98 0.81 -7.72 8.04
CA ALA A 98 0.82 -8.72 6.99
C ALA A 98 2.06 -9.62 7.08
N LEU A 99 3.26 -9.05 7.22
CA LEU A 99 4.51 -9.81 7.36
C LEU A 99 4.53 -10.66 8.65
N ILE A 100 4.07 -10.09 9.77
CA ILE A 100 4.00 -10.80 11.04
C ILE A 100 3.00 -11.97 10.96
N SER A 101 1.86 -11.80 10.27
CA SER A 101 0.86 -12.86 10.08
C SER A 101 1.40 -14.08 9.34
N LEU A 102 2.49 -13.93 8.57
CA LEU A 102 3.16 -15.04 7.90
C LEU A 102 4.05 -15.87 8.85
N THR A 103 4.37 -15.33 10.02
CA THR A 103 5.37 -15.90 10.93
C THR A 103 4.80 -16.27 12.30
N GLN A 104 3.75 -15.58 12.76
CA GLN A 104 3.01 -15.94 13.97
C GLN A 104 2.18 -17.21 13.76
N LYS A 105 2.12 -18.05 14.79
CA LYS A 105 1.36 -19.31 14.84
C LYS A 105 0.26 -19.23 15.88
#